data_AF-A0A388QLW5-F1
#
_entry.id   AF-A0A388QLW5-F1
#
_cell.length_a   1.000
_cell.length_b   1.000
_cell.length_c   1.000
_cell.angle_alpha   90.00
_cell.angle_beta   90.00
_cell.angle_gamma   90.00
#
_symmetry.space_group_name_H-M   'P 1'
#
loop_
_entity.id
_entity.type
_entity.pdbx_description
1 polymer ?
#
loop_
_entity_poly.entity_id
_entity_poly.type
_entity_poly.pdbx_seq_one_letter_code
_entity_poly.pdbx_strand_id
1 'polypeptide(L)'
;MDYDGVRIDDGSERTDNVNDYKVTCIDFIKDISHDYEAWVDYYKLPEDEDKKRRNGIRATIERTNEWIAKIAQTIKAVDVVMNDGIQKMAESTAGKPLEIGIFVNGKSSYTVAKAGIIDVTVKSSGRQGRKTKLGFHFKDNRFRIESTCGAYFDENNLPVQEFDLMDISIKLHAENAKQRDVISFTVTISEMENDIEFERRGLTTIVHIV
;
A
#
# COMPACT_ATOMS: atom_id res chain seq x y z
N MET A 1 -21.84 21.11 -0.80
CA MET A 1 -21.16 21.27 0.50
C MET A 1 -19.71 20.92 0.24
N ASP A 2 -18.88 21.95 0.12
CA ASP A 2 -17.46 21.82 -0.15
C ASP A 2 -16.75 21.23 1.07
N TYR A 3 -16.08 20.11 0.87
CA TYR A 3 -15.25 19.47 1.88
C TYR A 3 -13.81 19.91 1.61
N ASP A 4 -13.44 21.06 2.15
CA ASP A 4 -12.06 21.53 2.21
C ASP A 4 -11.29 20.62 3.16
N GLY A 5 -10.61 19.62 2.57
CA GLY A 5 -9.78 18.64 3.25
C GLY A 5 -8.44 19.19 3.74
N VAL A 6 -8.40 20.43 4.23
CA VAL A 6 -7.25 20.92 4.98
C VAL A 6 -7.39 20.39 6.40
N ARG A 7 -6.69 19.29 6.70
CA ARG A 7 -6.44 18.91 8.09
C ARG A 7 -5.62 20.04 8.70
N ILE A 8 -6.31 20.96 9.37
CA ILE A 8 -5.70 21.88 10.32
C ILE A 8 -4.96 21.01 11.33
N ASP A 9 -3.69 21.34 11.56
CA ASP A 9 -2.78 20.71 12.50
C ASP A 9 -3.39 20.78 13.91
N ASP A 10 -4.22 19.80 14.22
CA ASP A 10 -4.76 19.59 15.55
C ASP A 10 -3.57 19.07 16.35
N GLY A 11 -2.96 19.97 17.13
CA GLY A 11 -1.85 19.74 18.05
C GLY A 11 -2.22 18.80 19.18
N SER A 12 -2.71 17.60 18.81
CA SER A 12 -2.78 16.41 19.63
C SER A 12 -1.42 16.22 20.29
N GLU A 13 -1.44 15.84 21.56
CA GLU A 13 -0.31 15.54 22.47
C GLU A 13 0.63 14.45 21.91
N ARG A 14 1.15 14.64 20.71
CA ARG A 14 2.07 13.77 20.02
C ARG A 14 3.39 13.94 20.75
N THR A 15 3.82 12.87 21.41
CA THR A 15 5.15 12.80 22.01
C THR A 15 6.22 13.20 20.99
N ASP A 16 7.11 14.09 21.37
CA ASP A 16 8.27 14.46 20.55
C ASP A 16 9.34 13.34 20.53
N ASN A 17 9.16 12.30 21.36
CA ASN A 17 10.05 11.15 21.43
C ASN A 17 9.62 10.06 20.43
N VAL A 18 10.41 9.92 19.37
CA VAL A 18 10.23 8.89 18.34
C VAL A 18 10.15 7.47 18.92
N ASN A 19 10.91 7.14 19.98
CA ASN A 19 10.91 5.80 20.54
C ASN A 19 9.61 5.47 21.28
N ASP A 20 9.08 6.41 22.05
CA ASP A 20 7.79 6.24 22.72
C ASP A 20 6.68 6.13 21.66
N TYR A 21 6.75 6.97 20.62
CA TYR A 21 5.80 6.92 19.51
C TYR A 21 5.83 5.58 18.77
N LYS A 22 7.01 5.00 18.52
CA LYS A 22 7.14 3.66 17.93
C LYS A 22 6.42 2.60 18.75
N VAL A 23 6.57 2.62 20.08
CA VAL A 23 5.89 1.66 20.97
C VAL A 23 4.39 1.82 20.85
N THR A 24 3.88 3.05 20.95
CA THR A 24 2.46 3.35 20.78
C THR A 24 1.92 2.87 19.44
N CYS A 25 2.62 3.12 18.34
CA CYS A 25 2.18 2.66 17.00
C CYS A 25 2.24 1.14 16.85
N ILE A 26 3.23 0.46 17.42
CA ILE A 26 3.32 -1.01 17.41
C ILE A 26 2.14 -1.62 18.16
N ASP A 27 1.77 -1.06 19.32
CA ASP A 27 0.64 -1.55 20.08
C ASP A 27 -0.68 -1.23 19.37
N PHE A 28 -0.82 -0.03 18.81
CA PHE A 28 -1.97 0.33 17.98
C PHE A 28 -2.18 -0.61 16.79
N ILE A 29 -1.11 -1.01 16.08
CA ILE A 29 -1.19 -1.97 14.97
C ILE A 29 -1.71 -3.34 15.45
N LYS A 30 -1.29 -3.79 16.65
CA LYS A 30 -1.81 -5.04 17.21
C LYS A 30 -3.28 -4.89 17.59
N ASP A 31 -3.66 -3.79 18.22
CA ASP A 31 -5.02 -3.56 18.67
C ASP A 31 -6.01 -3.52 17.50
N ILE A 32 -5.71 -2.73 16.46
CA ILE A 32 -6.58 -2.64 15.27
C ILE A 32 -6.59 -3.95 14.46
N SER A 33 -5.57 -4.81 14.60
CA SER A 33 -5.56 -6.10 13.91
C SER A 33 -6.69 -7.03 14.35
N HIS A 34 -7.15 -6.91 15.60
CA HIS A 34 -8.31 -7.68 16.07
C HIS A 34 -9.59 -7.30 15.33
N ASP A 35 -9.76 -6.02 14.96
CA ASP A 35 -10.90 -5.59 14.15
C ASP A 35 -10.85 -6.21 12.75
N TYR A 36 -9.65 -6.28 12.15
CA TYR A 36 -9.45 -6.94 10.86
C TYR A 36 -9.69 -8.46 10.91
N GLU A 37 -9.28 -9.13 11.98
CA GLU A 37 -9.59 -10.54 12.21
C GLU A 37 -11.09 -10.77 12.43
N ALA A 38 -11.77 -9.88 13.16
CA ALA A 38 -13.22 -9.94 13.36
C ALA A 38 -14.00 -9.74 12.05
N TRP A 39 -13.51 -8.92 11.12
CA TRP A 39 -14.06 -8.83 9.76
C TRP A 39 -13.92 -10.15 9.00
N VAL A 40 -12.83 -10.89 9.18
CA VAL A 40 -12.67 -12.22 8.58
C VAL A 40 -13.71 -13.19 9.15
N ASP A 41 -13.93 -13.18 10.47
CA ASP A 41 -14.99 -13.97 11.11
C ASP A 41 -16.37 -13.67 10.53
N TYR A 42 -16.66 -12.38 10.32
CA TYR A 42 -17.94 -11.92 9.79
C TYR A 42 -18.23 -12.47 8.38
N TYR A 43 -17.20 -12.63 7.55
CA TYR A 43 -17.35 -13.11 6.18
C TYR A 43 -17.69 -14.60 6.07
N LYS A 44 -17.51 -15.40 7.13
CA LYS A 44 -17.78 -16.85 7.15
C LYS A 44 -17.19 -17.58 5.94
N LEU A 45 -15.90 -17.33 5.70
CA LEU A 45 -15.19 -17.81 4.52
C LEU A 45 -14.92 -19.32 4.58
N PRO A 46 -14.70 -19.96 3.43
CA PRO A 46 -14.07 -21.29 3.38
C PRO A 46 -12.77 -21.33 4.19
N GLU A 47 -12.48 -22.48 4.80
CA GLU A 47 -11.35 -22.65 5.73
C GLU A 47 -9.99 -22.25 5.12
N ASP A 48 -9.77 -22.55 3.85
CA ASP A 48 -8.54 -22.22 3.14
C ASP A 48 -8.37 -20.71 2.93
N GLU A 49 -9.44 -20.02 2.55
CA GLU A 49 -9.44 -18.57 2.36
C GLU A 49 -9.38 -17.84 3.71
N ASP A 50 -10.10 -18.28 4.74
CA ASP A 50 -9.99 -17.75 6.12
C ASP A 50 -8.52 -17.80 6.60
N LYS A 51 -7.92 -18.99 6.53
CA LYS A 51 -6.53 -19.21 6.94
C LYS A 51 -5.56 -18.33 6.15
N LYS A 52 -5.76 -18.18 4.84
CA LYS A 52 -4.94 -17.32 3.98
C LYS A 52 -5.03 -15.86 4.41
N ARG A 53 -6.23 -15.34 4.67
CA ARG A 53 -6.42 -13.94 5.09
C ARG A 53 -5.80 -13.67 6.46
N ARG A 54 -6.02 -14.54 7.44
CA ARG A 54 -5.41 -14.41 8.78
C ARG A 54 -3.89 -14.47 8.73
N ASN A 55 -3.33 -15.38 7.94
CA ASN A 55 -1.87 -15.43 7.74
C ASN A 55 -1.34 -14.14 7.11
N GLY A 56 -2.07 -13.56 6.14
CA GLY A 56 -1.72 -12.27 5.55
C GLY A 56 -1.73 -11.12 6.55
N ILE A 57 -2.75 -11.04 7.40
CA ILE A 57 -2.87 -10.05 8.48
C ILE A 57 -1.69 -10.20 9.45
N ARG A 58 -1.43 -11.41 9.96
CA ARG A 58 -0.34 -11.68 10.92
C ARG A 58 1.03 -11.36 10.35
N ALA A 59 1.32 -11.80 9.12
CA ALA A 59 2.57 -11.47 8.45
C ALA A 59 2.75 -9.96 8.25
N THR A 60 1.65 -9.24 7.99
CA THR A 60 1.67 -7.78 7.88
C THR A 60 2.00 -7.13 9.21
N ILE A 61 1.39 -7.56 10.32
CA ILE A 61 1.68 -7.06 11.68
C ILE A 61 3.16 -7.25 12.02
N GLU A 62 3.67 -8.48 11.88
CA GLU A 62 5.05 -8.82 12.19
C GLU A 62 6.03 -7.92 11.41
N ARG A 63 5.81 -7.80 10.10
CA ARG A 63 6.71 -7.04 9.24
C ARG A 63 6.59 -5.54 9.44
N THR A 64 5.38 -5.01 9.66
CA THR A 64 5.13 -3.60 9.96
C THR A 64 5.82 -3.22 11.27
N ASN A 65 5.66 -4.02 12.32
CA ASN A 65 6.28 -3.78 13.62
C ASN A 65 7.80 -3.79 13.53
N GLU A 66 8.37 -4.71 12.74
CA GLU A 66 9.80 -4.72 12.48
C GLU A 66 10.28 -3.44 11.77
N TRP A 67 9.52 -2.95 10.77
CA TRP A 67 9.83 -1.72 10.05
C TRP A 67 9.70 -0.48 10.95
N ILE A 68 8.68 -0.39 11.79
CA ILE A 68 8.51 0.69 12.77
C ILE A 68 9.71 0.69 13.73
N ALA A 69 10.09 -0.48 14.25
CA ALA A 69 11.19 -0.58 15.20
C ALA A 69 12.55 -0.20 14.58
N LYS A 70 12.88 -0.78 13.42
CA LYS A 70 14.24 -0.77 12.86
C LYS A 70 14.47 0.28 11.76
N ILE A 71 13.45 0.62 10.98
CA ILE A 71 13.61 1.45 9.78
C ILE A 71 13.14 2.88 10.04
N ALA A 72 11.93 3.07 10.56
CA ALA A 72 11.40 4.40 10.82
C ALA A 72 12.24 5.12 11.88
N GLN A 73 12.85 6.27 11.55
CA GLN A 73 13.69 7.04 12.50
C GLN A 73 13.12 8.41 12.87
N THR A 74 11.97 8.77 12.30
CA THR A 74 11.27 10.02 12.56
C THR A 74 9.79 9.73 12.77
N ILE A 75 9.06 10.62 13.45
CA ILE A 75 7.61 10.51 13.65
C ILE A 75 6.91 10.32 12.30
N LYS A 76 7.27 11.15 11.30
CA LYS A 76 6.73 11.03 9.94
C LYS A 76 7.00 9.67 9.29
N ALA A 77 8.19 9.10 9.48
CA ALA A 77 8.49 7.77 8.96
C ALA A 77 7.66 6.68 9.67
N VAL A 78 7.44 6.82 10.98
CA VAL A 78 6.56 5.92 11.75
C VAL A 78 5.13 6.00 11.21
N ASP A 79 4.61 7.20 10.95
CA ASP A 79 3.28 7.41 10.35
C ASP A 79 3.15 6.69 9.01
N VAL A 80 4.12 6.88 8.10
CA VAL A 80 4.11 6.24 6.77
C VAL A 80 4.10 4.71 6.88
N VAL A 81 4.95 4.13 7.73
CA VAL A 81 5.03 2.67 7.92
C VAL A 81 3.78 2.12 8.59
N MET A 82 3.24 2.82 9.60
CA MET A 82 2.01 2.43 10.29
C MET A 82 0.82 2.42 9.32
N ASN A 83 0.61 3.51 8.58
CA ASN A 83 -0.47 3.61 7.60
C ASN A 83 -0.35 2.56 6.49
N ASP A 84 0.87 2.26 6.03
CA ASP A 84 1.16 1.18 5.10
C ASP A 84 0.73 -0.20 5.64
N GLY A 85 1.05 -0.49 6.90
CA GLY A 85 0.63 -1.71 7.58
C GLY A 85 -0.89 -1.83 7.68
N ILE A 86 -1.59 -0.76 8.03
CA ILE A 86 -3.07 -0.71 8.11
C ILE A 86 -3.69 -1.04 6.75
N GLN A 87 -3.19 -0.45 5.67
CA GLN A 87 -3.69 -0.75 4.32
C GLN A 87 -3.45 -2.20 3.93
N LYS A 88 -2.26 -2.74 4.18
CA LYS A 88 -1.94 -4.14 3.88
C LYS A 88 -2.79 -5.13 4.69
N MET A 89 -3.15 -4.78 5.93
CA MET A 89 -4.13 -5.54 6.70
C MET A 89 -5.51 -5.48 6.05
N ALA A 90 -5.98 -4.29 5.66
CA ALA A 90 -7.25 -4.14 4.94
C ALA A 90 -7.28 -4.92 3.61
N GLU A 91 -6.19 -4.90 2.85
CA GLU A 91 -6.01 -5.71 1.62
C GLU A 91 -6.09 -7.21 1.92
N SER A 92 -5.45 -7.66 2.99
CA SER A 92 -5.47 -9.07 3.41
C SER A 92 -6.86 -9.49 3.87
N THR A 93 -7.58 -8.64 4.61
CA THR A 93 -8.96 -8.87 5.05
C THR A 93 -9.94 -8.89 3.88
N ALA A 94 -9.79 -8.00 2.90
CA ALA A 94 -10.64 -7.97 1.71
C ALA A 94 -10.38 -9.17 0.78
N GLY A 95 -9.17 -9.71 0.80
CA GLY A 95 -8.72 -10.77 -0.09
C GLY A 95 -8.30 -10.24 -1.46
N LYS A 96 -7.71 -11.14 -2.27
CA LYS A 96 -7.14 -10.82 -3.58
C LYS A 96 -7.87 -11.61 -4.67
N PRO A 97 -9.05 -11.13 -5.12
CA PRO A 97 -9.86 -11.84 -6.10
C PRO A 97 -9.24 -11.85 -7.50
N LEU A 98 -8.42 -10.86 -7.85
CA LEU A 98 -7.61 -10.87 -9.07
C LEU A 98 -6.11 -10.97 -8.72
N GLU A 99 -5.32 -11.46 -9.67
CA GLU A 99 -3.88 -11.56 -9.50
C GLU A 99 -3.24 -10.19 -9.75
N ILE A 100 -2.55 -9.66 -8.75
CA ILE A 100 -1.83 -8.39 -8.83
C ILE A 100 -0.45 -8.58 -8.19
N GLY A 101 0.58 -8.12 -8.89
CA GLY A 101 1.94 -8.03 -8.40
C GLY A 101 2.51 -6.65 -8.67
N ILE A 102 3.08 -6.02 -7.65
CA ILE A 102 3.82 -4.77 -7.75
C ILE A 102 5.22 -5.04 -7.26
N PHE A 103 6.22 -4.69 -8.08
CA PHE A 103 7.60 -5.05 -7.84
C PHE A 103 8.51 -3.84 -7.94
N VAL A 104 9.39 -3.70 -6.96
CA VAL A 104 10.53 -2.80 -6.95
C VAL A 104 11.77 -3.66 -6.78
N ASN A 105 12.71 -3.60 -7.72
CA ASN A 105 13.90 -4.47 -7.73
C ASN A 105 13.57 -5.97 -7.58
N GLY A 106 12.48 -6.42 -8.23
CA GLY A 106 11.99 -7.80 -8.18
C GLY A 106 11.37 -8.24 -6.84
N LYS A 107 11.23 -7.34 -5.86
CA LYS A 107 10.58 -7.60 -4.58
C LYS A 107 9.24 -6.89 -4.50
N SER A 108 8.28 -7.46 -3.77
CA SER A 108 6.95 -6.88 -3.56
C SER A 108 6.69 -6.56 -2.09
N SER A 109 5.66 -5.76 -1.82
CA SER A 109 5.15 -5.41 -0.49
C SER A 109 6.12 -4.59 0.39
N TYR A 110 7.27 -5.13 0.75
CA TYR A 110 8.31 -4.46 1.56
C TYR A 110 9.65 -4.54 0.82
N THR A 111 10.13 -3.40 0.34
CA THR A 111 11.21 -3.35 -0.66
C THR A 111 12.30 -2.34 -0.28
N VAL A 112 13.41 -2.37 -1.01
CA VAL A 112 14.52 -1.43 -0.84
C VAL A 112 14.95 -0.90 -2.21
N ALA A 113 15.32 0.38 -2.25
CA ALA A 113 15.85 1.02 -3.45
C ALA A 113 16.83 2.12 -3.07
N LYS A 114 17.63 2.57 -4.04
CA LYS A 114 18.43 3.80 -3.90
C LYS A 114 17.56 5.00 -4.27
N ALA A 115 17.96 6.18 -3.80
CA ALA A 115 17.39 7.44 -4.27
C ALA A 115 17.59 7.59 -5.79
N GLY A 116 16.68 8.31 -6.45
CA GLY A 116 16.63 8.46 -7.90
C GLY A 116 15.26 8.11 -8.47
N ILE A 117 15.22 7.84 -9.78
CA ILE A 117 14.04 7.29 -10.45
C ILE A 117 14.01 5.79 -10.21
N ILE A 118 12.97 5.32 -9.51
CA ILE A 118 12.74 3.93 -9.17
C ILE A 118 11.76 3.34 -10.19
N ASP A 119 12.18 2.27 -10.86
CA ASP A 119 11.30 1.49 -11.74
C ASP A 119 10.36 0.62 -10.90
N VAL A 120 9.06 0.75 -11.15
CA VAL A 120 8.02 -0.04 -10.50
C VAL A 120 7.33 -0.89 -11.56
N THR A 121 7.54 -2.20 -11.51
CA THR A 121 6.85 -3.13 -12.40
C THR A 121 5.50 -3.51 -11.82
N VAL A 122 4.45 -3.39 -12.62
CA VAL A 122 3.08 -3.75 -12.27
C VAL A 122 2.61 -4.86 -13.19
N LYS A 123 2.20 -5.98 -12.60
CA LYS A 123 1.69 -7.15 -13.31
C LYS A 123 0.30 -7.51 -12.81
N SER A 124 -0.58 -7.88 -13.72
CA SER A 124 -1.90 -8.39 -13.34
C SER A 124 -2.52 -9.30 -14.38
N SER A 125 -3.40 -10.18 -13.92
CA SER A 125 -4.27 -11.01 -14.75
C SER A 125 -5.68 -10.99 -14.16
N GLY A 126 -6.69 -10.91 -15.02
CA GLY A 126 -8.09 -10.97 -14.60
C GLY A 126 -8.59 -12.40 -14.48
N ARG A 127 -9.59 -12.61 -13.63
CA ARG A 127 -10.28 -13.89 -13.49
C ARG A 127 -10.98 -14.26 -14.79
N GLN A 128 -10.98 -15.55 -15.10
CA GLN A 128 -11.73 -16.12 -16.24
C GLN A 128 -11.38 -15.45 -17.59
N GLY A 129 -10.15 -14.96 -17.73
CA GLY A 129 -9.69 -14.29 -18.96
C GLY A 129 -10.16 -12.85 -19.13
N ARG A 130 -10.76 -12.24 -18.09
CA ARG A 130 -11.06 -10.80 -18.11
C ARG A 130 -9.79 -9.98 -18.21
N LYS A 131 -9.91 -8.82 -18.85
CA LYS A 131 -8.79 -7.90 -19.02
C LYS A 131 -8.57 -7.09 -17.75
N THR A 132 -7.39 -6.52 -17.61
CA THR A 132 -7.04 -5.62 -16.51
C THR A 132 -6.54 -4.29 -17.04
N LYS A 133 -6.78 -3.21 -16.29
CA LYS A 133 -6.27 -1.87 -16.62
C LYS A 133 -5.79 -1.14 -15.37
N LEU A 134 -4.91 -0.17 -15.57
CA LEU A 134 -4.48 0.71 -14.49
C LEU A 134 -5.66 1.58 -14.04
N GLY A 135 -6.06 1.42 -12.78
CA GLY A 135 -7.20 2.08 -12.17
C GLY A 135 -6.87 3.46 -11.60
N PHE A 136 -7.88 4.06 -10.97
CA PHE A 136 -7.73 5.24 -10.13
C PHE A 136 -7.87 4.84 -8.67
N HIS A 137 -7.00 5.36 -7.81
CA HIS A 137 -7.11 5.14 -6.38
C HIS A 137 -8.32 5.87 -5.78
N PHE A 138 -8.49 7.16 -6.11
CA PHE A 138 -9.62 7.95 -5.64
C PHE A 138 -9.91 9.13 -6.56
N LYS A 139 -11.12 9.20 -7.12
CA LYS A 139 -11.53 10.20 -8.12
C LYS A 139 -10.47 10.30 -9.22
N ASP A 140 -9.85 11.47 -9.39
CA ASP A 140 -8.84 11.74 -10.42
C ASP A 140 -7.41 11.35 -10.00
N ASN A 141 -7.21 10.88 -8.76
CA ASN A 141 -5.89 10.46 -8.28
C ASN A 141 -5.59 9.01 -8.70
N ARG A 142 -4.52 8.83 -9.48
CA ARG A 142 -4.07 7.50 -9.94
C ARG A 142 -3.50 6.66 -8.81
N PHE A 143 -2.63 7.25 -8.00
CA PHE A 143 -1.91 6.56 -6.95
C PHE A 143 -2.23 7.16 -5.59
N ARG A 144 -2.20 6.32 -4.55
CA ARG A 144 -2.00 6.79 -3.18
C ARG A 144 -0.51 6.80 -2.92
N ILE A 145 0.05 7.89 -2.39
CA ILE A 145 1.44 7.95 -2.00
C ILE A 145 1.60 8.70 -0.69
N GLU A 146 2.36 8.11 0.23
CA GLU A 146 2.79 8.72 1.48
C GLU A 146 4.31 8.55 1.59
N SER A 147 5.04 9.65 1.77
CA SER A 147 6.50 9.60 1.79
C SER A 147 7.11 10.63 2.73
N THR A 148 8.32 10.32 3.20
CA THR A 148 9.12 11.28 3.96
C THR A 148 9.83 12.30 3.06
N CYS A 149 10.04 11.98 1.78
CA CYS A 149 10.86 12.73 0.83
C CYS A 149 10.12 13.47 -0.29
N GLY A 150 8.78 13.41 -0.34
CA GLY A 150 8.00 14.05 -1.41
C GLY A 150 8.09 13.30 -2.74
N ALA A 151 8.21 11.97 -2.70
CA ALA A 151 8.19 11.13 -3.89
C ALA A 151 6.84 11.21 -4.62
N TYR A 152 6.87 11.04 -5.94
CA TYR A 152 5.68 11.09 -6.81
C TYR A 152 5.84 10.19 -8.04
N PHE A 153 4.74 9.84 -8.71
CA PHE A 153 4.77 9.09 -9.96
C PHE A 153 4.75 10.02 -11.18
N ASP A 154 5.47 9.67 -12.24
CA ASP A 154 5.26 10.30 -13.55
C ASP A 154 3.93 9.82 -14.15
N GLU A 155 2.97 10.73 -14.24
CA GLU A 155 1.62 10.43 -14.76
C GLU A 155 1.41 10.83 -16.22
N ASN A 156 2.42 11.41 -16.89
CA ASN A 156 2.23 12.01 -18.22
C ASN A 156 1.92 11.00 -19.34
N ASN A 157 2.38 9.75 -19.20
CA ASN A 157 2.29 8.72 -20.24
C ASN A 157 1.85 7.37 -19.68
N LEU A 158 0.91 7.37 -18.74
CA LEU A 158 0.38 6.12 -18.19
C LEU A 158 -0.47 5.38 -19.24
N PRO A 159 -0.39 4.04 -19.30
CA PRO A 159 -1.23 3.25 -20.17
C PRO A 159 -2.70 3.36 -19.74
N VAL A 160 -3.59 3.56 -20.70
CA VAL A 160 -5.05 3.65 -20.50
C VAL A 160 -5.81 2.46 -21.09
N GLN A 161 -5.11 1.63 -21.85
CA GLN A 161 -5.66 0.44 -22.48
C GLN A 161 -5.89 -0.71 -21.48
N GLU A 162 -6.71 -1.66 -21.91
CA GLU A 162 -6.92 -2.93 -21.21
C GLU A 162 -5.94 -4.00 -21.71
N PHE A 163 -5.50 -4.87 -20.79
CA PHE A 163 -4.51 -5.91 -21.03
C PHE A 163 -5.07 -7.27 -20.68
N ASP A 164 -4.90 -8.27 -21.55
CA ASP A 164 -5.18 -9.67 -21.22
C ASP A 164 -4.22 -10.17 -20.12
N LEU A 165 -2.94 -9.83 -20.27
CA LEU A 165 -1.91 -9.98 -19.25
C LEU A 165 -1.15 -8.66 -19.16
N MET A 166 -1.30 -7.96 -18.03
CA MET A 166 -0.60 -6.70 -17.81
C MET A 166 0.82 -6.95 -17.33
N ASP A 167 1.77 -6.26 -17.96
CA ASP A 167 3.15 -6.13 -17.52
C ASP A 167 3.64 -4.74 -17.94
N ILE A 168 3.55 -3.78 -17.03
CA ILE A 168 3.88 -2.38 -17.29
C ILE A 168 4.95 -1.90 -16.31
N SER A 169 5.74 -0.92 -16.72
CA SER A 169 6.63 -0.17 -15.84
C SER A 169 6.11 1.24 -15.66
N ILE A 170 6.07 1.71 -14.42
CA ILE A 170 5.78 3.09 -14.03
C ILE A 170 6.96 3.65 -13.22
N LYS A 171 7.20 4.96 -13.35
CA LYS A 171 8.38 5.61 -12.75
C LYS A 171 7.99 6.34 -11.47
N LEU A 172 8.60 5.93 -10.36
CA LEU A 172 8.53 6.60 -9.08
C LEU A 172 9.74 7.53 -8.93
N HIS A 173 9.49 8.84 -8.88
CA HIS A 173 10.50 9.88 -8.68
C HIS A 173 10.80 10.03 -7.19
N ALA A 174 12.05 9.75 -6.80
CA ALA A 174 12.57 9.84 -5.44
C ALA A 174 13.99 10.45 -5.42
N GLU A 175 14.30 11.34 -6.36
CA GLU A 175 15.62 11.96 -6.54
C GLU A 175 16.06 12.80 -5.32
N ASN A 176 15.10 13.39 -4.62
CA ASN A 176 15.34 14.18 -3.40
C ASN A 176 15.41 13.33 -2.13
N ALA A 177 15.27 12.01 -2.24
CA ALA A 177 15.29 11.12 -1.09
C ALA A 177 16.70 10.99 -0.50
N LYS A 178 16.73 10.90 0.82
CA LYS A 178 17.91 10.62 1.63
C LYS A 178 17.86 9.19 2.12
N GLN A 179 19.01 8.68 2.53
CA GLN A 179 19.08 7.39 3.21
C GLN A 179 18.12 7.38 4.41
N ARG A 180 17.39 6.27 4.58
CA ARG A 180 16.32 6.04 5.57
C ARG A 180 14.98 6.69 5.27
N ASP A 181 14.83 7.40 4.16
CA ASP A 181 13.50 7.79 3.72
C ASP A 181 12.65 6.57 3.39
N VAL A 182 11.34 6.72 3.61
CA VAL A 182 10.34 5.69 3.32
C VAL A 182 9.28 6.26 2.39
N ILE A 183 8.84 5.42 1.46
CA ILE A 183 7.80 5.74 0.46
C ILE A 183 6.81 4.57 0.46
N SER A 184 5.58 4.78 0.89
CA SER A 184 4.47 3.85 0.70
C SER A 184 3.60 4.32 -0.44
N PHE A 185 3.27 3.42 -1.36
CA PHE A 185 2.36 3.73 -2.45
C PHE A 185 1.42 2.57 -2.78
N THR A 186 0.26 2.91 -3.32
CA THR A 186 -0.75 1.94 -3.75
C THR A 186 -1.02 2.09 -5.24
N VAL A 187 -0.86 1.00 -5.98
CA VAL A 187 -1.33 0.92 -7.38
C VAL A 187 -2.68 0.21 -7.40
N THR A 188 -3.63 0.79 -8.12
CA THR A 188 -4.99 0.23 -8.25
C THR A 188 -5.12 -0.43 -9.62
N ILE A 189 -5.64 -1.65 -9.64
CA ILE A 189 -5.97 -2.38 -10.87
C ILE A 189 -7.48 -2.61 -10.92
N SER A 190 -8.06 -2.32 -12.09
CA SER A 190 -9.44 -2.62 -12.41
C SER A 190 -9.52 -3.83 -13.33
N GLU A 191 -10.34 -4.81 -12.97
CA GLU A 191 -10.73 -5.93 -13.82
C GLU A 191 -11.92 -5.51 -14.69
N MET A 192 -11.79 -5.70 -15.99
CA MET A 192 -12.69 -5.17 -17.02
C MET A 192 -13.27 -6.27 -17.90
N GLU A 193 -14.52 -6.09 -18.30
CA GLU A 193 -15.18 -6.89 -19.34
C GLU A 193 -16.10 -5.98 -20.14
N ASN A 194 -15.88 -5.87 -21.46
CA ASN A 194 -16.68 -5.02 -22.36
C ASN A 194 -16.83 -3.57 -21.84
N ASP A 195 -15.72 -2.94 -21.42
CA ASP A 195 -15.66 -1.60 -20.82
C ASP A 195 -16.38 -1.43 -19.46
N ILE A 196 -16.88 -2.51 -18.86
CA ILE A 196 -17.50 -2.51 -17.52
C ILE A 196 -16.48 -2.95 -16.47
N GLU A 197 -16.30 -2.14 -15.42
CA GLU A 197 -15.48 -2.50 -14.26
C GLU A 197 -16.22 -3.52 -13.39
N PHE A 198 -15.66 -4.72 -13.29
CA PHE A 198 -16.19 -5.82 -12.48
C PHE A 198 -15.63 -5.84 -11.06
N GLU A 199 -14.36 -5.50 -10.93
CA GLU A 199 -13.63 -5.53 -9.67
C GLU A 199 -12.52 -4.50 -9.69
N ARG A 200 -12.22 -3.94 -8.52
CA ARG A 200 -11.13 -2.99 -8.34
C ARG A 200 -10.38 -3.27 -7.06
N ARG A 201 -9.06 -3.43 -7.15
CA ARG A 201 -8.20 -3.71 -6.00
C ARG A 201 -6.94 -2.85 -6.03
N GLY A 202 -6.63 -2.27 -4.87
CA GLY A 202 -5.33 -1.67 -4.60
C GLY A 202 -4.37 -2.73 -4.05
N LEU A 203 -3.09 -2.58 -4.37
CA LEU A 203 -2.02 -3.32 -3.72
C LEU A 203 -0.94 -2.33 -3.30
N THR A 204 -0.60 -2.33 -2.01
CA THR A 204 0.33 -1.36 -1.43
C THR A 204 1.74 -1.93 -1.35
N THR A 205 2.74 -1.10 -1.66
CA THR A 205 4.17 -1.42 -1.56
C THR A 205 4.88 -0.29 -0.83
N ILE A 206 5.78 -0.64 0.09
CA ILE A 206 6.65 0.31 0.78
C ILE A 206 8.11 0.10 0.36
N VAL A 207 8.82 1.21 0.19
CA VAL A 207 10.23 1.29 -0.19
C VAL A 207 10.99 1.97 0.93
N HIS A 208 12.07 1.33 1.39
CA HIS A 208 13.07 1.96 2.24
C HIS A 208 14.28 2.36 1.39
N ILE A 209 14.65 3.64 1.45
CA ILE A 209 15.77 4.22 0.71
C ILE A 209 17.08 3.90 1.43
N VAL A 210 17.99 3.18 0.75
CA VAL A 210 19.27 2.69 1.30
C VAL A 210 20.50 3.38 0.72
#